data_AF-A0A929NEN2-F1
#
_entry.id   AF-A0A929NEN2-F1
#
_cell.length_a   1.000
_cell.length_b   1.000
_cell.length_c   1.000
_cell.angle_alpha   90.00
_cell.angle_beta   90.00
_cell.angle_gamma   90.00
#
_symmetry.space_group_name_H-M   'P 1'
#
loop_
_entity.id
_entity.type
_entity.pdbx_description
1 polymer ?
#
loop_
_entity_poly.entity_id
_entity_poly.type
_entity_poly.pdbx_seq_one_letter_code
_entity_poly.pdbx_strand_id
1 'polypeptide(L)'
;ITDYFDGYFARRFGLVSNLGKVMDPVADKLLVSSAFIMLTALGWVPAWMVCVIIGREIAVTGLRNIIAEKGEDISASNLGKYKTGFQIAAIIPLLIHYPFFGLDAHAIGTFFLWGALAFTIWSGADYFIKFRKLLKT
;
A
#
# COMPACT_ATOMS: atom_id res chain seq x y z
N ILE A 1 -6.13 -5.95 -23.85
CA ILE A 1 -6.46 -7.24 -24.52
C ILE A 1 -5.33 -8.27 -24.32
N THR A 2 -4.08 -7.86 -24.11
CA THR A 2 -2.92 -8.74 -23.84
C THR A 2 -2.89 -9.36 -22.43
N ASP A 3 -3.24 -8.60 -21.37
CA ASP A 3 -3.21 -9.10 -19.96
C ASP A 3 -4.12 -10.31 -19.69
N TYR A 4 -5.20 -10.47 -20.47
CA TYR A 4 -6.16 -11.53 -20.25
C TYR A 4 -5.66 -12.89 -20.73
N PHE A 5 -4.82 -12.89 -21.77
CA PHE A 5 -4.22 -14.12 -22.31
C PHE A 5 -3.06 -14.61 -21.45
N ASP A 6 -2.23 -13.71 -20.92
CA ASP A 6 -1.08 -14.09 -20.08
C ASP A 6 -1.54 -14.71 -18.74
N GLY A 7 -2.58 -14.13 -18.13
CA GLY A 7 -3.21 -14.67 -16.93
C GLY A 7 -3.96 -15.99 -17.12
N TYR A 8 -4.40 -16.32 -18.35
CA TYR A 8 -5.03 -17.60 -18.70
C TYR A 8 -3.98 -18.70 -18.90
N PHE A 9 -2.87 -18.39 -19.56
CA PHE A 9 -1.75 -19.31 -19.72
C PHE A 9 -1.05 -19.61 -18.38
N ALA A 10 -0.76 -18.61 -17.56
CA ALA A 10 -0.11 -18.83 -16.25
C ALA A 10 -0.93 -19.73 -15.30
N ARG A 11 -2.27 -19.64 -15.34
CA ARG A 11 -3.18 -20.52 -14.58
C ARG A 11 -3.27 -21.93 -15.15
N ARG A 12 -3.19 -22.09 -16.48
CA ARG A 12 -3.31 -23.38 -17.16
C ARG A 12 -2.05 -24.24 -17.06
N PHE A 13 -0.88 -23.63 -16.88
CA PHE A 13 0.41 -24.32 -16.77
C PHE A 13 0.87 -24.59 -15.32
N GLY A 14 0.08 -24.23 -14.29
CA GLY A 14 0.42 -24.53 -12.89
C GLY A 14 1.72 -23.88 -12.39
N LEU A 15 2.26 -22.91 -13.15
CA LEU A 15 3.50 -22.18 -12.88
C LEU A 15 3.35 -21.12 -11.77
N VAL A 16 2.27 -21.18 -11.01
CA VAL A 16 2.08 -20.31 -9.85
C VAL A 16 2.63 -21.03 -8.62
N SER A 17 3.93 -20.89 -8.37
CA SER A 17 4.53 -21.43 -7.15
C SER A 17 3.90 -20.77 -5.93
N ASN A 18 3.69 -21.53 -4.86
CA ASN A 18 3.18 -20.97 -3.60
C ASN A 18 4.10 -19.86 -3.05
N LEU A 19 5.39 -19.92 -3.41
CA LEU A 19 6.39 -18.92 -3.08
C LEU A 19 6.14 -17.61 -3.84
N GLY A 20 5.83 -17.67 -5.15
CA GLY A 20 5.51 -16.50 -5.96
C GLY A 20 4.29 -15.72 -5.45
N LYS A 21 3.23 -16.43 -5.04
CA LYS A 21 2.01 -15.80 -4.46
C LYS A 21 2.28 -14.98 -3.20
N VAL A 22 3.29 -15.35 -2.42
CA VAL A 22 3.69 -14.64 -1.20
C VAL A 22 4.67 -13.50 -1.53
N MET A 23 5.52 -13.70 -2.54
CA MET A 23 6.50 -12.69 -2.94
C MET A 23 5.89 -11.50 -3.67
N ASP A 24 4.85 -11.69 -4.49
CA ASP A 24 4.24 -10.59 -5.26
C ASP A 24 3.76 -9.43 -4.34
N PRO A 25 2.96 -9.66 -3.28
CA PRO A 25 2.52 -8.58 -2.39
C PRO A 25 3.64 -7.99 -1.52
N VAL A 26 4.73 -8.72 -1.33
CA VAL A 26 5.91 -8.23 -0.58
C VAL A 26 6.71 -7.28 -1.46
N ALA A 27 6.96 -7.66 -2.72
CA ALA A 27 7.64 -6.82 -3.70
C ALA A 27 6.90 -5.50 -3.91
N ASP A 28 5.57 -5.54 -4.05
CA ASP A 28 4.75 -4.33 -4.21
C ASP A 28 4.93 -3.34 -3.05
N LYS A 29 4.90 -3.84 -1.81
CA LYS A 29 5.07 -3.00 -0.61
C LYS A 29 6.47 -2.45 -0.49
N LEU A 30 7.48 -3.25 -0.85
CA LEU A 30 8.87 -2.81 -0.83
C LEU A 30 9.13 -1.71 -1.86
N LEU A 31 8.55 -1.82 -3.06
CA LEU A 31 8.67 -0.81 -4.12
C LEU A 31 8.05 0.53 -3.69
N VAL A 32 6.83 0.51 -3.14
CA VAL A 32 6.17 1.73 -2.65
C VAL A 32 6.94 2.35 -1.48
N SER A 33 7.43 1.51 -0.56
CA SER A 33 8.19 1.97 0.61
C SER A 33 9.54 2.58 0.20
N SER A 34 10.26 1.94 -0.72
CA SER A 34 11.55 2.43 -1.20
C SER A 34 11.40 3.76 -1.94
N ALA A 35 10.36 3.92 -2.76
CA ALA A 35 10.05 5.19 -3.42
C ALA A 35 9.86 6.32 -2.40
N PHE A 36 9.04 6.12 -1.36
CA PHE A 36 8.85 7.13 -0.32
C PHE A 36 10.10 7.43 0.50
N ILE A 37 10.92 6.41 0.79
CA ILE A 37 12.21 6.59 1.47
C ILE A 37 13.14 7.47 0.63
N MET A 38 13.23 7.22 -0.68
CA MET A 38 14.05 8.05 -1.58
C MET A 38 13.52 9.48 -1.69
N LEU A 39 12.20 9.67 -1.82
CA LEU A 39 11.58 10.99 -1.85
C LEU A 39 11.81 11.78 -0.56
N THR A 40 11.88 11.09 0.58
CA THR A 40 12.24 11.68 1.87
C THR A 40 13.71 12.09 1.90
N ALA A 41 14.61 11.24 1.39
CA ALA A 41 16.04 11.54 1.32
C ALA A 41 16.36 12.77 0.46
N LEU A 42 15.54 13.03 -0.56
CA LEU A 42 15.60 14.23 -1.39
C LEU A 42 14.97 15.48 -0.73
N GLY A 43 14.36 15.33 0.45
CA GLY A 43 13.70 16.42 1.17
C GLY A 43 12.35 16.82 0.59
N TRP A 44 11.80 16.05 -0.35
CA TRP A 44 10.53 16.37 -1.03
C TRP A 44 9.30 15.95 -0.25
N VAL A 45 9.48 15.01 0.69
CA VAL A 45 8.43 14.47 1.55
C VAL A 45 8.88 14.48 3.01
N PRO A 46 8.03 14.92 3.95
CA PRO A 46 8.31 14.82 5.38
C PRO A 46 8.46 13.37 5.85
N ALA A 47 9.60 13.06 6.47
CA ALA A 47 9.95 11.72 6.94
C ALA A 47 8.90 11.09 7.87
N TRP A 48 8.29 11.90 8.74
CA TRP A 48 7.29 11.43 9.69
C TRP A 48 6.06 10.82 9.01
N MET A 49 5.63 11.34 7.85
CA MET A 49 4.51 10.77 7.09
C MET A 49 4.87 9.40 6.53
N VAL A 50 6.08 9.26 6.00
CA VAL A 50 6.58 8.00 5.46
C VAL A 50 6.73 6.95 6.56
N CYS A 51 7.23 7.32 7.74
CA CYS A 51 7.29 6.44 8.90
C CYS A 51 5.89 5.91 9.30
N VAL A 52 4.87 6.78 9.33
CA VAL A 52 3.49 6.37 9.64
C VAL A 52 2.94 5.41 8.58
N ILE A 53 3.18 5.72 7.30
CA ILE A 53 2.72 4.91 6.17
C ILE A 53 3.32 3.50 6.23
N ILE A 54 4.65 3.40 6.30
CA ILE A 54 5.38 2.13 6.32
C ILE A 54 5.08 1.36 7.61
N GLY A 55 5.11 2.04 8.76
CA GLY A 55 4.84 1.43 10.06
C GLY A 55 3.44 0.79 10.10
N ARG A 56 2.42 1.48 9.59
CA ARG A 56 1.07 0.92 9.45
C ARG A 56 1.06 -0.24 8.45
N GLU A 57 1.73 -0.13 7.31
CA GLU A 57 1.85 -1.20 6.29
C GLU A 57 2.27 -2.53 6.94
N ILE A 58 3.33 -2.48 7.76
CA ILE A 58 3.89 -3.64 8.47
C ILE A 58 2.93 -4.11 9.57
N ALA A 59 2.42 -3.20 10.40
CA ALA A 59 1.51 -3.54 11.49
C ALA A 59 0.25 -4.25 10.99
N VAL A 60 -0.47 -3.67 10.01
CA VAL A 60 -1.70 -4.26 9.46
C VAL A 60 -1.42 -5.62 8.79
N THR A 61 -0.27 -5.77 8.13
CA THR A 61 0.13 -7.06 7.55
C THR A 61 0.36 -8.11 8.64
N GLY A 62 1.08 -7.75 9.70
CA GLY A 62 1.33 -8.64 10.85
C GLY A 62 0.04 -9.03 11.57
N LEU A 63 -0.83 -8.06 11.88
CA LEU A 63 -2.13 -8.33 12.47
C LEU A 63 -2.97 -9.27 11.60
N ARG A 64 -3.00 -9.05 10.28
CA ARG A 64 -3.75 -9.90 9.36
C ARG A 64 -3.24 -11.34 9.36
N ASN A 65 -1.91 -11.55 9.42
CA ASN A 65 -1.34 -12.89 9.50
C ASN A 65 -1.76 -13.62 10.78
N ILE A 66 -1.69 -12.94 11.93
CA ILE A 66 -2.12 -13.52 13.23
C ILE A 66 -3.59 -13.91 13.21
N ILE A 67 -4.44 -13.11 12.55
CA ILE A 67 -5.88 -13.36 12.48
C ILE A 67 -6.19 -14.52 11.54
N ALA A 68 -5.51 -14.59 10.40
CA ALA A 68 -5.63 -15.70 9.46
C ALA A 68 -5.23 -17.04 10.10
N GLU A 69 -4.21 -17.05 10.98
CA GLU A 69 -3.82 -18.24 11.75
C GLU A 69 -4.91 -18.71 12.72
N LYS A 70 -5.77 -17.81 13.20
CA LYS A 70 -6.91 -18.13 14.08
C LYS A 70 -8.16 -18.61 13.32
N GLY A 71 -8.10 -18.73 11.99
CA GLY A 71 -9.20 -19.20 11.16
C GLY A 71 -10.31 -18.18 10.90
N GLU A 72 -10.14 -16.93 11.36
CA GLU A 72 -11.00 -15.82 10.97
C GLU A 72 -10.34 -15.01 9.85
N ASP A 73 -11.08 -14.73 8.77
CA ASP A 73 -10.60 -13.83 7.73
C ASP A 73 -11.20 -12.43 7.95
N ILE A 74 -10.36 -11.49 8.36
CA ILE A 74 -10.72 -10.07 8.24
C ILE A 74 -10.52 -9.70 6.78
N SER A 75 -11.59 -9.92 6.02
CA SER A 75 -11.73 -9.42 4.66
C SER A 75 -11.28 -7.96 4.59
N ALA A 76 -10.30 -7.71 3.71
CA ALA A 76 -9.72 -6.39 3.53
C ALA A 76 -10.83 -5.41 3.16
N SER A 77 -11.07 -4.43 4.04
CA SER A 77 -12.06 -3.40 3.76
C SER A 77 -11.66 -2.65 2.49
N ASN A 78 -12.65 -2.14 1.74
CA ASN A 78 -12.42 -1.38 0.49
C ASN A 78 -11.42 -0.22 0.68
N LEU A 79 -11.22 0.25 1.92
CA LEU A 79 -10.18 1.19 2.35
C LEU A 79 -8.76 0.81 1.89
N GLY A 80 -8.43 -0.49 1.82
CA GLY A 80 -7.13 -0.95 1.35
C GLY A 80 -6.89 -0.59 -0.12
N LYS A 81 -7.91 -0.70 -0.98
CA LYS A 81 -7.83 -0.37 -2.40
C LYS A 81 -7.64 1.14 -2.62
N TYR A 82 -8.41 1.94 -1.88
CA TYR A 82 -8.29 3.40 -1.96
C TYR A 82 -6.90 3.87 -1.50
N LYS A 83 -6.38 3.33 -0.38
CA LYS A 83 -5.04 3.69 0.09
C LYS A 83 -3.97 3.51 -0.99
N THR A 84 -3.91 2.34 -1.63
CA THR A 84 -2.89 2.04 -2.64
C THR A 84 -3.01 2.97 -3.85
N GLY A 85 -4.24 3.27 -4.28
CA GLY A 85 -4.49 4.24 -5.35
C GLY A 85 -3.96 5.64 -5.02
N PHE A 86 -4.20 6.11 -3.80
CA PHE A 86 -3.70 7.41 -3.34
C PHE A 86 -2.17 7.44 -3.18
N GLN A 87 -1.54 6.35 -2.73
CA GLN A 87 -0.07 6.28 -2.64
C GLN A 87 0.58 6.37 -4.02
N ILE A 88 0.08 5.60 -4.99
CA ILE A 88 0.62 5.63 -6.36
C ILE A 88 0.36 7.01 -6.98
N ALA A 89 -0.82 7.59 -6.78
CA ALA A 89 -1.15 8.93 -7.24
C ALA A 89 -0.33 10.04 -6.56
N ALA A 90 0.24 9.79 -5.37
CA ALA A 90 1.20 10.69 -4.74
C ALA A 90 2.61 10.53 -5.35
N ILE A 91 3.06 9.28 -5.52
CA ILE A 91 4.43 8.99 -5.98
C ILE A 91 4.69 9.53 -7.38
N ILE A 92 3.75 9.35 -8.32
CA ILE A 92 3.91 9.78 -9.72
C ILE A 92 4.28 11.29 -9.83
N PRO A 93 3.46 12.22 -9.32
CA PRO A 93 3.77 13.65 -9.39
C PRO A 93 4.93 14.06 -8.46
N LEU A 94 5.13 13.39 -7.31
CA LEU A 94 6.29 13.66 -6.45
C LEU A 94 7.62 13.28 -7.11
N LEU A 95 7.64 12.25 -7.96
CA LEU A 95 8.82 11.87 -8.75
C LEU A 95 9.13 12.89 -9.84
N ILE A 96 8.11 13.50 -10.44
CA ILE A 96 8.31 14.57 -11.43
C ILE A 96 8.90 15.81 -10.75
N HIS A 97 8.37 16.16 -9.57
CA HIS A 97 8.78 17.26 -8.68
C HIS A 97 8.66 18.67 -9.28
N TYR A 98 9.13 18.87 -10.52
CA TYR A 98 9.14 20.12 -11.25
C TYR A 98 7.77 20.47 -11.87
N PRO A 99 7.51 21.76 -12.14
CA PRO A 99 6.28 22.17 -12.79
C PRO A 99 6.17 21.51 -14.17
N PHE A 100 5.05 20.84 -14.40
CA PHE A 100 4.77 20.11 -15.64
C PHE A 100 3.51 20.71 -16.26
N PHE A 101 3.61 21.24 -17.49
CA PHE A 101 2.50 21.95 -18.16
C PHE A 101 1.87 23.10 -17.34
N GLY A 102 2.68 23.82 -16.53
CA GLY A 102 2.19 24.92 -15.69
C GLY A 102 1.48 24.50 -14.40
N LEU A 103 1.41 23.19 -14.12
CA LEU A 103 0.93 22.65 -12.85
C LEU A 103 2.11 22.35 -11.92
N ASP A 104 1.98 22.73 -10.65
CA ASP A 104 2.93 22.38 -9.60
C ASP A 104 2.76 20.90 -9.22
N ALA A 105 3.60 20.04 -9.80
CA ALA A 105 3.58 18.61 -9.55
C ALA A 105 3.88 18.28 -8.08
N HIS A 106 4.70 19.08 -7.40
CA HIS A 106 4.98 18.88 -5.98
C HIS A 106 3.74 19.14 -5.12
N ALA A 107 2.99 20.20 -5.41
CA ALA A 107 1.74 20.50 -4.70
C ALA A 107 0.68 19.40 -4.90
N ILE A 108 0.52 18.92 -6.13
CA ILE A 108 -0.40 17.81 -6.46
C ILE A 108 0.00 16.54 -5.71
N GLY A 109 1.29 16.19 -5.77
CA GLY A 109 1.79 15.00 -5.08
C GLY A 109 1.66 15.08 -3.56
N THR A 110 1.90 16.26 -2.99
CA THR A 110 1.69 16.53 -1.56
C THR A 110 0.21 16.39 -1.17
N PHE A 111 -0.72 16.86 -2.00
CA PHE A 111 -2.17 16.68 -1.76
C PHE A 111 -2.55 15.19 -1.70
N PHE A 112 -2.10 14.39 -2.67
CA PHE A 112 -2.35 12.95 -2.67
C PHE A 112 -1.66 12.24 -1.50
N LEU A 113 -0.48 12.69 -1.07
CA LEU A 113 0.21 12.14 0.09
C LEU A 113 -0.59 12.34 1.38
N TRP A 114 -1.18 13.53 1.58
CA TRP A 114 -2.09 13.77 2.72
C TRP A 114 -3.32 12.87 2.66
N GLY A 115 -3.89 12.67 1.47
CA GLY A 115 -4.97 11.70 1.27
C GLY A 115 -4.54 10.28 1.66
N ALA A 116 -3.39 9.83 1.16
CA ALA A 116 -2.82 8.52 1.47
C ALA A 116 -2.57 8.34 2.98
N LEU A 117 -2.11 9.38 3.67
CA LEU A 117 -1.91 9.38 5.11
C LEU A 117 -3.25 9.25 5.86
N ALA A 118 -4.27 10.02 5.47
CA ALA A 118 -5.61 9.95 6.07
C ALA A 118 -6.21 8.54 5.92
N PHE A 119 -6.14 7.96 4.71
CA PHE A 119 -6.58 6.58 4.48
C PHE A 119 -5.76 5.58 5.28
N THR A 120 -4.45 5.80 5.42
CA THR A 120 -3.56 4.95 6.22
C THR A 120 -3.97 4.92 7.68
N ILE A 121 -4.23 6.07 8.29
CA ILE A 121 -4.64 6.18 9.69
C ILE A 121 -6.02 5.55 9.89
N TRP A 122 -7.00 5.88 9.04
CA TRP A 122 -8.35 5.32 9.12
C TRP A 122 -8.32 3.81 9.07
N SER A 123 -7.69 3.25 8.04
CA SER A 123 -7.60 1.82 7.87
C SER A 123 -6.79 1.14 8.98
N GLY A 124 -5.75 1.78 9.51
CA GLY A 124 -5.04 1.31 10.70
C GLY A 124 -5.97 1.17 11.90
N ALA A 125 -6.81 2.18 12.17
CA ALA A 125 -7.80 2.15 13.23
C ALA A 125 -8.87 1.07 13.02
N ASP A 126 -9.41 0.93 11.80
CA ASP A 126 -10.39 -0.12 11.45
C ASP A 126 -9.86 -1.52 11.78
N TYR A 127 -8.61 -1.81 11.38
CA TYR A 127 -7.98 -3.09 11.67
C TYR A 127 -7.74 -3.31 13.17
N PHE A 128 -7.25 -2.29 13.90
CA PHE A 128 -7.03 -2.39 15.34
C PHE A 128 -8.33 -2.65 16.12
N ILE A 129 -9.43 -1.99 15.74
CA ILE A 129 -10.74 -2.19 16.37
C ILE A 129 -11.25 -3.61 16.13
N LYS A 130 -11.14 -4.11 14.90
CA LYS A 130 -11.56 -5.48 14.57
C LYS A 130 -10.73 -6.52 15.31
N PHE A 131 -9.41 -6.33 15.37
CA PHE A 131 -8.52 -7.20 16.12
C PHE A 131 -8.84 -7.23 17.63
N ARG A 132 -9.15 -6.08 18.23
CA ARG A 132 -9.55 -6.01 19.65
C ARG A 132 -10.86 -6.75 19.93
N LYS A 133 -11.80 -6.77 18.99
CA LYS A 133 -13.04 -7.56 19.13
C LYS A 133 -12.75 -9.05 19.11
N LEU A 134 -11.88 -9.48 18.20
CA LEU A 134 -11.41 -10.85 18.05
C LEU A 134 -10.70 -11.41 19.30
N LEU A 135 -9.94 -10.56 20.02
CA LEU A 135 -9.30 -10.96 21.27
C LEU A 135 -10.24 -11.06 22.48
N LYS A 136 -11.47 -10.54 22.37
CA LYS A 136 -12.47 -10.58 23.45
C LYS A 136 -13.43 -11.77 23.36
N THR A 137 -13.35 -12.56 22.30
CA THR A 137 -14.08 -13.82 22.10
C THR A 137 -13.18 -14.98 22.49
#